data_AF-A0AB39Y451-F1
#
_entry.id   AF-A0AB39Y451-F1
#
_cell.length_a   1.000
_cell.length_b   1.000
_cell.length_c   1.000
_cell.angle_alpha   90.00
_cell.angle_beta   90.00
_cell.angle_gamma   90.00
#
_symmetry.space_group_name_H-M   'P 1'
#
loop_
_entity.id
_entity.type
_entity.pdbx_description
1 polymer ?
#
loop_
_entity_poly.entity_id
_entity_poly.type
_entity_poly.pdbx_seq_one_letter_code
_entity_poly.pdbx_strand_id
1 'polypeptide(L)'
;MSWDSWDEDGTPHPLALRRTGRSEQEPDRLPEVRELEVLGWEPAPEDMLWVFLPYVWPPAARTWIPDRSTHWAVETRLDGHGHITAVEAAPLAERDLHDLDWEAEEVLTELGLPHRPPGRLWLLRPPGSLPTVGAVLDHLRAVAEERGVEVRASAEFLALTRAELAALAAGSGSGT
;
A
#
# COMPACT_ATOMS: atom_id res chain seq x y z
N MET A 1 -19.99 6.34 -4.16
CA MET A 1 -18.74 5.66 -3.75
C MET A 1 -18.10 6.51 -2.66
N SER A 2 -17.89 5.93 -1.48
CA SER A 2 -17.18 6.62 -0.39
C SER A 2 -15.70 6.70 -0.75
N TRP A 3 -15.10 7.88 -0.64
CA TRP A 3 -13.66 8.08 -0.82
C TRP A 3 -12.89 7.43 0.33
N ASP A 4 -13.43 7.55 1.54
CA ASP A 4 -12.86 7.05 2.79
C ASP A 4 -13.41 5.65 3.08
N SER A 5 -12.75 4.63 2.54
CA SER A 5 -13.16 3.24 2.70
C SER A 5 -12.04 2.29 2.28
N TRP A 6 -11.92 1.15 2.95
CA TRP A 6 -11.06 0.07 2.51
C TRP A 6 -11.71 -0.86 1.47
N ASP A 7 -12.86 -0.48 0.90
CA ASP A 7 -13.59 -1.32 -0.06
C ASP A 7 -13.77 -2.75 0.49
N GLU A 8 -14.23 -2.84 1.74
CA GLU A 8 -14.30 -4.10 2.50
C GLU A 8 -15.13 -5.15 1.77
N ASP A 9 -16.29 -4.74 1.23
CA ASP A 9 -17.20 -5.54 0.40
C ASP A 9 -16.84 -5.56 -1.09
N GLY A 10 -15.77 -4.89 -1.48
CA GLY A 10 -15.30 -4.81 -2.86
C GLY A 10 -14.79 -6.15 -3.38
N THR A 11 -14.82 -6.34 -4.70
CA THR A 11 -14.20 -7.51 -5.34
C THR A 11 -12.75 -7.21 -5.69
N PRO A 12 -11.83 -8.18 -5.58
CA PRO A 12 -10.45 -8.00 -6.05
C PRO A 12 -10.43 -7.68 -7.54
N HIS A 13 -9.32 -7.10 -8.01
CA HIS A 13 -9.12 -6.89 -9.44
C HIS A 13 -9.30 -8.21 -10.21
N PRO A 14 -10.03 -8.24 -11.35
CA PRO A 14 -10.32 -9.48 -12.06
C PRO A 14 -9.10 -10.30 -12.49
N LEU A 15 -7.93 -9.67 -12.66
CA LEU A 15 -6.66 -10.36 -12.94
C LEU A 15 -6.24 -11.31 -11.81
N ALA A 16 -6.57 -10.98 -10.56
CA ALA A 16 -6.28 -11.83 -9.42
C ALA A 16 -7.08 -13.15 -9.46
N LEU A 17 -8.31 -13.11 -9.98
CA LEU A 17 -9.20 -14.28 -10.05
C LEU A 17 -8.71 -15.35 -11.03
N ARG A 18 -7.71 -15.04 -11.87
CA ARG A 18 -7.12 -15.99 -12.83
C ARG A 18 -6.15 -16.98 -12.17
N ARG A 19 -5.82 -16.77 -10.89
CA ARG A 19 -4.76 -17.50 -10.18
C ARG A 19 -5.22 -17.91 -8.79
N THR A 20 -4.73 -19.06 -8.34
CA THR A 20 -5.07 -19.64 -7.04
C THR A 20 -3.83 -20.21 -6.36
N GLY A 21 -3.90 -20.42 -5.04
CA GLY A 21 -2.79 -20.93 -4.25
C GLY A 21 -1.76 -19.87 -3.85
N ARG A 22 -0.71 -20.31 -3.13
CA ARG A 22 0.43 -19.47 -2.71
C ARG A 22 1.48 -19.38 -3.83
N SER A 23 2.26 -18.30 -3.80
CA SER A 23 3.41 -18.09 -4.67
C SER A 23 4.66 -17.90 -3.81
N GLU A 24 5.77 -18.49 -4.22
CA GLU A 24 7.08 -18.28 -3.58
C GLU A 24 7.69 -16.90 -3.91
N GLN A 25 7.02 -16.10 -4.74
CA GLN A 25 7.47 -14.77 -5.11
C GLN A 25 7.11 -13.73 -4.04
N GLU A 26 7.94 -12.70 -3.95
CA GLU A 26 7.67 -11.47 -3.20
C GLU A 26 6.40 -10.77 -3.74
N PRO A 27 5.69 -10.00 -2.90
CA PRO A 27 4.45 -9.31 -3.28
C PRO A 27 4.54 -8.51 -4.59
N ASP A 28 5.58 -7.69 -4.76
CA ASP A 28 5.83 -6.84 -5.93
C ASP A 28 6.16 -7.65 -7.20
N ARG A 29 6.59 -8.90 -7.05
CA ARG A 29 7.00 -9.77 -8.16
C ARG A 29 5.89 -10.66 -8.66
N LEU A 30 4.75 -10.70 -7.99
CA LEU A 30 3.61 -11.51 -8.39
C LEU A 30 3.20 -11.20 -9.85
N PRO A 31 2.85 -12.21 -10.66
CA PRO A 31 2.61 -12.00 -12.10
C PRO A 31 1.50 -10.98 -12.41
N GLU A 32 0.43 -10.96 -11.64
CA GLU A 32 -0.68 -10.00 -11.76
C GLU A 32 -0.29 -8.60 -11.31
N VAL A 33 0.66 -8.43 -10.39
CA VAL A 33 1.17 -7.10 -10.05
C VAL A 33 1.89 -6.54 -11.27
N ARG A 34 2.78 -7.33 -11.89
CA ARG A 34 3.45 -6.95 -13.14
C ARG A 34 2.49 -6.70 -14.30
N GLU A 35 1.44 -7.51 -14.44
CA GLU A 35 0.40 -7.25 -15.46
C GLU A 35 -0.35 -5.95 -15.17
N LEU A 36 -0.62 -5.64 -13.90
CA LEU A 36 -1.26 -4.40 -13.48
C LEU A 36 -0.36 -3.18 -13.69
N GLU A 37 0.95 -3.31 -13.47
CA GLU A 37 1.97 -2.29 -13.79
C GLU A 37 1.98 -1.92 -15.26
N VAL A 38 1.87 -2.89 -16.16
CA VAL A 38 1.73 -2.61 -17.61
C VAL A 38 0.45 -1.83 -17.92
N LEU A 39 -0.59 -2.01 -17.09
CA LEU A 39 -1.83 -1.24 -17.17
C LEU A 39 -1.73 0.10 -16.41
N GLY A 40 -0.57 0.48 -15.87
CA GLY A 40 -0.36 1.75 -15.16
C GLY A 40 -0.80 1.75 -13.70
N TRP A 41 -1.06 0.59 -13.10
CA TRP A 41 -1.24 0.46 -11.65
C TRP A 41 0.10 0.25 -10.97
N GLU A 42 0.37 0.96 -9.89
CA GLU A 42 1.60 0.82 -9.11
C GLU A 42 1.26 0.27 -7.71
N PRO A 43 2.11 -0.57 -7.10
CA PRO A 43 1.95 -0.97 -5.70
C PRO A 43 1.82 0.26 -4.78
N ALA A 44 0.92 0.19 -3.82
CA ALA A 44 0.84 1.21 -2.78
C ALA A 44 2.17 1.25 -2.00
N PRO A 45 2.69 2.43 -1.64
CA PRO A 45 3.91 2.53 -0.86
C PRO A 45 3.81 1.80 0.48
N GLU A 46 4.87 1.09 0.85
CA GLU A 46 4.96 0.34 2.12
C GLU A 46 5.48 1.20 3.29
N ASP A 47 5.97 2.42 3.01
CA ASP A 47 6.43 3.36 4.03
C ASP A 47 5.28 3.75 4.98
N MET A 48 5.55 3.71 6.30
CA MET A 48 4.59 4.05 7.37
C MET A 48 4.00 5.45 7.21
N LEU A 49 4.73 6.40 6.60
CA LEU A 49 4.22 7.72 6.24
C LEU A 49 2.94 7.66 5.39
N TRP A 50 2.83 6.63 4.54
CA TRP A 50 1.82 6.51 3.50
C TRP A 50 0.83 5.37 3.73
N VAL A 51 0.85 4.73 4.89
CA VAL A 51 0.01 3.57 5.21
C VAL A 51 -1.49 3.84 5.03
N PHE A 52 -1.94 5.09 5.19
CA PHE A 52 -3.35 5.47 5.02
C PHE A 52 -3.76 5.65 3.55
N LEU A 53 -2.82 5.65 2.58
CA LEU A 53 -3.11 6.05 1.20
C LEU A 53 -4.25 5.27 0.56
N PRO A 54 -4.31 3.92 0.56
CA PRO A 54 -5.38 3.24 -0.14
C PRO A 54 -6.76 3.55 0.45
N TYR A 55 -6.86 3.91 1.74
CA TYR A 55 -8.11 4.34 2.38
C TYR A 55 -8.65 5.65 1.83
N VAL A 56 -7.77 6.60 1.48
CA VAL A 56 -8.13 7.95 1.01
C VAL A 56 -8.00 8.14 -0.49
N TRP A 57 -7.38 7.17 -1.18
CA TRP A 57 -7.16 7.25 -2.61
C TRP A 57 -8.49 7.20 -3.37
N PRO A 58 -8.63 7.92 -4.52
CA PRO A 58 -9.89 7.92 -5.26
C PRO A 58 -10.34 6.49 -5.62
N PRO A 59 -11.62 6.11 -5.36
CA PRO A 59 -12.10 4.74 -5.57
C PRO A 59 -11.88 4.20 -6.98
N ALA A 60 -11.98 5.05 -8.01
CA ALA A 60 -11.75 4.66 -9.41
C ALA A 60 -10.27 4.46 -9.75
N ALA A 61 -9.36 4.93 -8.90
CA ALA A 61 -7.91 4.90 -9.08
C ALA A 61 -7.22 4.06 -8.00
N ARG A 62 -7.96 3.26 -7.23
CA ARG A 62 -7.41 2.23 -6.33
C ARG A 62 -8.01 0.88 -6.65
N THR A 63 -7.24 -0.17 -6.43
CA THR A 63 -7.72 -1.54 -6.49
C THR A 63 -6.87 -2.41 -5.58
N TRP A 64 -7.25 -3.67 -5.43
CA TRP A 64 -6.50 -4.62 -4.63
C TRP A 64 -6.53 -6.01 -5.26
N ILE A 65 -5.56 -6.82 -4.88
CA ILE A 65 -5.47 -8.24 -5.18
C ILE A 65 -5.18 -9.01 -3.88
N PRO A 66 -5.54 -10.30 -3.75
CA PRO A 66 -5.14 -11.11 -2.62
C PRO A 66 -3.61 -11.25 -2.58
N ASP A 67 -3.01 -11.00 -1.42
CA ASP A 67 -1.61 -11.32 -1.19
C ASP A 67 -1.43 -12.83 -1.13
N ARG A 68 -0.87 -13.40 -2.19
CA ARG A 68 -0.54 -14.82 -2.25
C ARG A 68 0.93 -15.11 -2.03
N SER A 69 1.74 -14.08 -1.77
CA SER A 69 3.16 -14.28 -1.50
C SER A 69 3.35 -15.19 -0.27
N THR A 70 4.49 -15.87 -0.27
CA THR A 70 4.96 -16.58 0.91
C THR A 70 5.92 -15.66 1.64
N HIS A 71 5.57 -15.25 2.85
CA HIS A 71 6.49 -14.59 3.76
C HIS A 71 7.39 -15.63 4.40
N TRP A 72 8.68 -15.36 4.49
CA TRP A 72 9.69 -16.30 4.96
C TRP A 72 10.29 -15.83 6.29
N ALA A 73 10.33 -16.71 7.29
CA ALA A 73 11.14 -16.54 8.48
C ALA A 73 12.57 -16.99 8.13
N VAL A 74 13.55 -16.10 8.31
CA VAL A 74 14.97 -16.41 8.12
C VAL A 74 15.66 -16.41 9.47
N GLU A 75 16.02 -17.59 9.95
CA GLU A 75 16.81 -17.76 11.17
C GLU A 75 18.29 -17.86 10.81
N THR A 76 19.08 -16.95 11.37
CA THR A 76 20.54 -16.94 11.21
C THR A 76 21.18 -17.36 12.51
N ARG A 77 21.98 -18.44 12.50
CA ARG A 77 22.82 -18.83 13.64
C ARG A 77 24.19 -18.17 13.49
N LEU A 78 24.67 -17.59 14.58
CA LEU A 78 25.99 -16.96 14.64
C LEU A 78 26.96 -17.81 15.48
N ASP A 79 28.26 -17.75 15.18
CA ASP A 79 29.29 -18.21 16.10
C ASP A 79 29.45 -17.24 17.29
N GLY A 80 30.31 -17.60 18.26
CA GLY A 80 30.65 -16.73 19.40
C GLY A 80 31.40 -15.44 19.03
N HIS A 81 31.67 -15.21 17.74
CA HIS A 81 32.36 -14.04 17.21
C HIS A 81 31.45 -13.18 16.30
N GLY A 82 30.17 -13.56 16.14
CA GLY A 82 29.20 -12.86 15.31
C GLY A 82 29.22 -13.22 13.83
N HIS A 83 29.94 -14.27 13.43
CA HIS A 83 29.90 -14.78 12.05
C HIS A 83 28.73 -15.73 11.84
N ILE A 84 28.10 -15.65 10.67
CA ILE A 84 27.02 -16.56 10.28
C ILE A 84 27.55 -17.98 10.09
N THR A 85 26.99 -18.93 10.83
CA THR A 85 27.34 -20.36 10.77
C THR A 85 26.25 -21.22 10.13
N ALA A 86 24.99 -20.78 10.16
CA ALA A 86 23.89 -21.42 9.47
C ALA A 86 22.78 -20.41 9.16
N VAL A 87 22.04 -20.68 8.09
CA VAL A 87 20.81 -19.97 7.73
C VAL A 87 19.74 -21.02 7.45
N GLU A 88 18.62 -20.94 8.16
CA GLU A 88 17.44 -21.77 7.95
C GLU A 88 16.28 -20.85 7.54
N ALA A 89 15.58 -21.20 6.46
CA ALA A 89 14.42 -20.45 5.98
C ALA A 89 13.19 -21.37 5.99
N ALA A 90 12.11 -20.89 6.59
CA ALA A 90 10.81 -21.57 6.61
C ALA A 90 9.70 -20.55 6.34
N PRO A 91 8.57 -20.94 5.73
CA PRO A 91 7.41 -20.08 5.62
C PRO A 91 6.99 -19.58 7.01
N LEU A 92 6.70 -18.28 7.12
CA LEU A 92 6.21 -17.67 8.35
C LEU A 92 4.91 -18.38 8.77
N ALA A 93 4.74 -18.65 10.06
CA ALA A 93 3.51 -19.26 10.53
C ALA A 93 2.36 -18.24 10.43
N GLU A 94 1.12 -18.72 10.25
CA GLU A 94 -0.06 -17.86 10.06
C GLU A 94 -0.27 -16.86 11.20
N ARG A 95 0.06 -17.25 12.44
CA ARG A 95 0.00 -16.36 13.60
C ARG A 95 0.99 -15.19 13.49
N ASP A 96 2.18 -15.44 12.95
CA ASP A 96 3.26 -14.46 12.87
C ASP A 96 3.01 -13.52 11.67
N LEU A 97 2.22 -13.94 10.68
CA LEU A 97 1.80 -13.10 9.55
C LEU A 97 0.95 -11.92 10.02
N HIS A 98 0.17 -12.11 11.09
CA HIS A 98 -0.68 -11.05 11.64
C HIS A 98 0.14 -9.94 12.30
N ASP A 99 1.31 -10.28 12.83
CA ASP A 99 2.20 -9.34 13.52
C ASP A 99 2.98 -8.46 12.52
N LEU A 100 3.09 -8.86 11.25
CA LEU A 100 3.79 -8.08 10.21
C LEU A 100 3.16 -6.69 10.00
N ASP A 101 1.85 -6.57 10.18
CA ASP A 101 1.11 -5.33 9.97
C ASP A 101 0.96 -4.50 11.25
N TRP A 102 1.47 -4.96 12.41
CA TRP A 102 1.21 -4.32 13.71
C TRP A 102 1.57 -2.83 13.74
N GLU A 103 2.77 -2.45 13.27
CA GLU A 103 3.22 -1.06 13.25
C GLU A 103 2.34 -0.18 12.34
N ALA A 104 1.92 -0.73 11.19
CA ALA A 104 0.99 -0.07 10.28
C ALA A 104 -0.37 0.17 10.94
N GLU A 105 -0.86 -0.81 11.68
CA GLU A 105 -2.15 -0.73 12.39
C GLU A 105 -2.11 0.25 13.58
N GLU A 106 -0.98 0.37 14.29
CA GLU A 106 -0.79 1.41 15.31
C GLU A 106 -0.92 2.81 14.71
N VAL A 107 -0.23 3.06 13.59
CA VAL A 107 -0.31 4.35 12.88
C VAL A 107 -1.75 4.64 12.40
N LEU A 108 -2.44 3.65 11.82
CA LEU A 108 -3.84 3.82 11.39
C LEU A 108 -4.77 4.14 12.57
N THR A 109 -4.55 3.48 13.71
CA THR A 109 -5.32 3.72 14.94
C THR A 109 -5.10 5.13 15.48
N GLU A 110 -3.85 5.61 15.52
CA GLU A 110 -3.53 6.99 15.93
C GLU A 110 -4.17 8.04 15.01
N LEU A 111 -4.34 7.72 13.72
CA LEU A 111 -5.04 8.54 12.74
C LEU A 111 -6.58 8.45 12.85
N GLY A 112 -7.10 7.59 13.72
CA GLY A 112 -8.54 7.34 13.87
C GLY A 112 -9.17 6.63 12.67
N LEU A 113 -8.37 5.84 11.93
CA LEU A 113 -8.81 5.06 10.76
C LEU A 113 -9.15 3.62 11.16
N PRO A 114 -10.08 2.96 10.44
CA PRO A 114 -10.32 1.55 10.63
C PRO A 114 -9.10 0.72 10.21
N HIS A 115 -8.99 -0.48 10.78
CA HIS A 115 -7.95 -1.45 10.44
C HIS A 115 -7.91 -1.76 8.95
N ARG A 116 -6.70 -1.97 8.39
CA ARG A 116 -6.58 -2.37 6.99
C ARG A 116 -7.04 -3.83 6.84
N PRO A 117 -7.84 -4.16 5.82
CA PRO A 117 -8.21 -5.54 5.58
C PRO A 117 -6.96 -6.39 5.27
N PRO A 118 -6.73 -7.48 6.01
CA PRO A 118 -5.50 -8.27 5.88
C PRO A 118 -5.45 -9.03 4.55
N GLY A 119 -4.23 -9.41 4.14
CA GLY A 119 -4.01 -10.25 2.96
C GLY A 119 -4.40 -9.58 1.64
N ARG A 120 -4.38 -8.25 1.57
CA ARG A 120 -4.64 -7.47 0.36
C ARG A 120 -3.38 -6.68 -0.03
N LEU A 121 -2.93 -6.86 -1.27
CA LEU A 121 -1.98 -5.94 -1.89
C LEU A 121 -2.76 -4.85 -2.59
N TRP A 122 -2.54 -3.61 -2.14
CA TRP A 122 -3.17 -2.43 -2.72
C TRP A 122 -2.36 -1.91 -3.89
N LEU A 123 -3.05 -1.57 -4.97
CA LEU A 123 -2.47 -0.92 -6.13
C LEU A 123 -3.21 0.39 -6.43
N LEU A 124 -2.44 1.39 -6.82
CA LEU A 124 -2.89 2.76 -7.03
C LEU A 124 -2.57 3.18 -8.47
N ARG A 125 -3.46 3.98 -9.04
CA ARG A 125 -3.20 4.76 -10.25
C ARG A 125 -3.10 6.23 -9.85
N PRO A 126 -2.21 7.02 -10.46
CA PRO A 126 -2.18 8.45 -10.19
C PRO A 126 -3.52 9.09 -10.59
N PRO A 127 -4.20 9.81 -9.69
CA PRO A 127 -5.32 10.65 -10.08
C PRO A 127 -4.82 11.92 -10.78
N GLY A 128 -5.61 12.48 -11.67
CA GLY A 128 -5.21 13.71 -12.36
C GLY A 128 -4.34 13.47 -13.58
N SER A 129 -3.53 14.48 -13.88
CA SER A 129 -2.57 14.51 -14.98
C SER A 129 -1.16 14.08 -14.56
N LEU A 130 -0.95 13.75 -13.29
CA LEU A 130 0.35 13.30 -12.80
C LEU A 130 0.67 11.90 -13.35
N PRO A 131 1.92 11.65 -13.78
CA PRO A 131 2.24 10.47 -14.58
C PRO A 131 2.39 9.18 -13.76
N THR A 132 2.72 9.29 -12.47
CA THR A 132 3.00 8.14 -11.60
C THR A 132 2.51 8.39 -10.18
N VAL A 133 2.33 7.33 -9.40
CA VAL A 133 2.04 7.43 -7.96
C VAL A 133 3.14 8.21 -7.26
N GLY A 134 4.41 7.94 -7.57
CA GLY A 134 5.55 8.69 -7.04
C GLY A 134 5.43 10.22 -7.26
N ALA A 135 5.03 10.65 -8.46
CA ALA A 135 4.81 12.07 -8.74
C ALA A 135 3.69 12.69 -7.91
N VAL A 136 2.66 11.91 -7.57
CA VAL A 136 1.59 12.33 -6.64
C VAL A 136 2.15 12.49 -5.23
N LEU A 137 3.00 11.57 -4.75
CA LEU A 137 3.60 11.68 -3.43
C LEU A 137 4.52 12.89 -3.31
N ASP A 138 5.32 13.15 -4.34
CA ASP A 138 6.20 14.33 -4.38
C ASP A 138 5.38 15.63 -4.40
N HIS A 139 4.28 15.65 -5.14
CA HIS A 139 3.33 16.76 -5.11
C HIS A 139 2.73 16.97 -3.71
N LEU A 140 2.29 15.90 -3.04
CA LEU A 140 1.73 15.97 -1.69
C LEU A 140 2.74 16.51 -0.67
N ARG A 141 4.01 16.09 -0.78
CA ARG A 141 5.10 16.62 0.06
C ARG A 141 5.33 18.10 -0.18
N ALA A 142 5.38 18.53 -1.45
CA ALA A 142 5.55 19.94 -1.81
C ALA A 142 4.41 20.81 -1.29
N VAL A 143 3.15 20.36 -1.45
CA VAL A 143 1.98 21.10 -0.94
C VAL A 143 1.98 21.17 0.59
N ALA A 144 2.40 20.10 1.28
CA ALA A 144 2.53 20.12 2.74
C ALA A 144 3.59 21.13 3.20
N GLU A 145 4.76 21.15 2.55
CA GLU A 145 5.82 22.12 2.81
C GLU A 145 5.32 23.57 2.58
N GLU A 146 4.66 23.83 1.46
CA GLU A 146 4.10 25.15 1.13
C GLU A 146 3.06 25.63 2.16
N ARG A 147 2.30 24.70 2.73
CA ARG A 147 1.26 24.99 3.74
C ARG A 147 1.76 24.92 5.18
N GLY A 148 3.04 24.63 5.39
CA GLY A 148 3.63 24.49 6.72
C GLY A 148 3.11 23.28 7.50
N VAL A 149 2.59 22.26 6.80
CA VAL A 149 2.15 20.99 7.39
C VAL A 149 3.31 20.02 7.43
N GLU A 150 3.56 19.45 8.61
CA GLU A 150 4.64 18.48 8.79
C GLU A 150 4.38 17.19 8.01
N VAL A 151 5.38 16.72 7.25
CA VAL A 151 5.31 15.46 6.48
C VAL A 151 5.55 14.27 7.41
N ARG A 152 4.48 13.90 8.13
CA ARG A 152 4.40 12.69 8.96
C ARG A 152 2.97 12.17 8.99
N ALA A 153 2.80 10.90 9.34
CA ALA A 153 1.49 10.32 9.57
C ALA A 153 0.79 11.04 10.74
N SER A 154 -0.04 12.02 10.41
CA SER A 154 -0.79 12.86 11.36
C SER A 154 -2.16 13.20 10.77
N ALA A 155 -3.11 13.55 11.64
CA ALA A 155 -4.45 13.93 11.22
C ALA A 155 -4.45 15.15 10.26
N GLU A 156 -3.52 16.10 10.46
CA GLU A 156 -3.37 17.27 9.60
C GLU A 156 -2.87 16.90 8.20
N PHE A 157 -1.81 16.09 8.13
CA PHE A 157 -1.26 15.61 6.86
C PHE A 157 -2.25 14.71 6.11
N LEU A 158 -3.01 13.88 6.82
CA LEU A 158 -4.10 13.07 6.29
C LEU A 158 -5.20 13.93 5.68
N ALA A 159 -5.64 14.99 6.39
CA ALA A 159 -6.66 15.91 5.90
C ALA A 159 -6.20 16.68 4.66
N LEU A 160 -4.95 17.15 4.65
CA LEU A 160 -4.34 17.77 3.48
C LEU A 160 -4.32 16.79 2.31
N THR A 161 -3.86 15.56 2.53
CA THR A 161 -3.78 14.53 1.48
C THR A 161 -5.14 14.24 0.86
N ARG A 162 -6.20 14.10 1.66
CA ARG A 162 -7.57 13.91 1.16
C ARG A 162 -8.02 15.07 0.27
N ALA A 163 -7.80 16.31 0.73
CA ALA A 163 -8.20 17.49 -0.01
C ALA A 163 -7.49 17.60 -1.37
N GLU A 164 -6.18 17.34 -1.40
CA GLU A 164 -5.40 17.42 -2.65
C GLU A 164 -5.73 16.28 -3.61
N LEU A 165 -5.90 15.04 -3.13
CA LEU A 165 -6.34 13.93 -3.99
C LEU A 165 -7.72 14.21 -4.60
N ALA A 166 -8.62 14.85 -3.84
CA ALA A 166 -9.93 15.28 -4.35
C ALA A 166 -9.81 16.34 -5.44
N ALA A 167 -8.94 17.34 -5.25
CA ALA A 167 -8.68 18.38 -6.25
C ALA A 167 -8.08 17.79 -7.54
N LEU A 168 -7.10 16.90 -7.43
CA LEU A 168 -6.46 16.23 -8.57
C LEU A 168 -7.46 15.39 -9.39
N ALA A 169 -8.31 14.61 -8.71
CA ALA A 169 -9.32 13.82 -9.40
C ALA A 169 -10.38 14.69 -10.09
N ALA A 170 -10.79 15.80 -9.47
CA ALA A 170 -11.74 16.74 -10.07
C ALA A 170 -11.16 17.46 -11.30
N GLY A 171 -9.87 17.81 -11.28
CA GLY A 171 -9.16 18.40 -12.41
C GLY A 171 -9.07 17.50 -13.65
N SER A 172 -9.25 16.18 -13.48
CA SER A 172 -9.26 15.20 -14.58
C SER A 172 -10.50 15.30 -15.47
N GLY A 173 -11.59 15.88 -14.97
CA GLY A 173 -12.90 15.91 -15.64
C GLY A 173 -13.15 17.14 -16.53
N SER A 174 -12.18 18.05 -16.70
CA SER A 174 -12.32 19.26 -17.53
C SER A 174 -11.70 19.14 -18.93
N GLY A 175 -11.29 17.95 -19.35
CA GLY A 175 -10.91 17.66 -20.74
C GLY A 175 -12.12 17.17 -21.54
N THR A 176 -12.57 17.99 -22.49
CA THR A 176 -13.57 17.76 -23.55
C THR A 176 -13.64 16.34 -24.11
#